data_AF-A0A1Q3EQ80-F1
#
_entry.id   AF-A0A1Q3EQ80-F1
#
_cell.length_a   1.000
_cell.length_b   1.000
_cell.length_c   1.000
_cell.angle_alpha   90.00
_cell.angle_beta   90.00
_cell.angle_gamma   90.00
#
_symmetry.space_group_name_H-M   'P 1'
#
loop_
_entity.id
_entity.type
_entity.pdbx_description
1 polymer ?
#
loop_
_entity_poly.entity_id
_entity_poly.type
_entity_poly.pdbx_seq_one_letter_code
_entity_poly.pdbx_strand_id
1 'polypeptide(L)'
;MCGPSIPGLLLIASLFFCLKRTLAVRLKLSRLSRTHKTITRGDVPDSVHRFITEEYARTCLIAHQSQPTDAFHEGWGKLGQHEGVYFRRALLDTIPKIDSLARLVIPTHPALKPHARMIHHFRFILPLLTSNEDELTPLHYYDSIIQLARISHREPTEEEFELGIQSAETIMQVLNECRLEMLEDSLTQLNQFSEESIHIHT
;
A
#
# COMPACT_ATOMS: atom_id res chain seq x y z
N MET A 1 1.38 20.28 47.84
CA MET A 1 2.42 19.54 47.09
C MET A 1 1.76 18.95 45.85
N CYS A 2 1.86 19.60 44.68
CA CYS A 2 1.31 19.07 43.43
C CYS A 2 2.32 18.09 42.82
N GLY A 3 1.96 16.80 42.79
CA GLY A 3 2.73 15.78 42.09
C GLY A 3 2.69 15.99 40.57
N PRO A 4 3.72 15.51 39.83
CA PRO A 4 3.80 15.71 38.39
C PRO A 4 2.62 15.04 37.69
N SER A 5 1.95 15.79 36.81
CA SER A 5 0.85 15.32 35.99
C SER A 5 1.34 14.21 35.04
N ILE A 6 0.71 13.04 35.14
CA ILE A 6 0.92 11.83 34.30
C ILE A 6 1.12 12.12 32.80
N PRO A 7 0.34 13.02 32.14
CA PRO A 7 0.57 13.33 30.72
C PRO A 7 1.95 13.96 30.44
N GLY A 8 2.51 14.74 31.36
CA GLY A 8 3.83 15.32 31.22
C GLY A 8 4.93 14.26 31.22
N LEU A 9 4.78 13.22 32.04
CA LEU A 9 5.74 12.11 32.10
C LEU A 9 5.76 11.30 30.80
N LEU A 10 4.59 11.05 30.20
CA LEU A 10 4.47 10.33 28.94
C LEU A 10 5.09 11.10 27.77
N LEU A 11 4.88 12.43 27.72
CA LEU A 11 5.51 13.28 26.72
C LEU A 11 7.04 13.28 26.85
N ILE A 12 7.57 13.39 28.06
CA ILE A 12 9.02 13.35 28.32
C ILE A 12 9.60 11.99 27.92
N ALA A 13 8.94 10.88 28.27
CA ALA A 13 9.38 9.53 27.92
C ALA A 13 9.38 9.29 26.40
N SER A 14 8.33 9.74 25.70
CA SER A 14 8.24 9.66 24.24
C SER A 14 9.34 10.47 23.56
N LEU A 15 9.56 11.71 24.01
CA LEU A 15 10.60 12.58 23.47
C LEU A 15 11.99 11.96 23.69
N PHE A 16 12.25 11.43 24.88
CA PHE A 16 13.52 10.77 25.20
C PHE A 16 13.77 9.54 24.33
N PHE A 17 12.74 8.72 24.10
CA PHE A 17 12.83 7.55 23.22
C PHE A 17 13.11 7.94 21.77
N CYS A 18 12.42 8.95 21.24
CA CYS A 18 12.64 9.49 19.91
C CYS A 18 14.06 10.06 19.73
N LEU A 19 14.57 10.80 20.72
CA LEU A 19 15.93 11.33 20.71
C LEU A 19 17.00 10.23 20.76
N LYS A 20 16.81 9.21 21.61
CA LYS A 20 17.74 8.06 21.68
C LYS A 20 17.78 7.30 20.37
N ARG A 21 16.62 7.06 19.74
CA ARG A 21 16.53 6.34 18.46
C ARG A 21 17.20 7.13 17.33
N THR A 22 16.95 8.43 17.22
CA THR A 22 17.56 9.27 16.19
C THR A 22 19.09 9.39 16.36
N LEU A 23 19.58 9.52 17.60
CA LEU A 23 21.01 9.52 17.89
C LEU A 23 21.67 8.17 17.58
N ALA A 24 21.04 7.05 17.95
CA ALA A 24 21.58 5.72 17.64
C ALA A 24 21.66 5.46 16.13
N VAL A 25 20.67 5.90 15.36
CA VAL A 25 20.68 5.81 13.89
C VAL A 25 21.78 6.70 13.32
N ARG A 26 21.93 7.94 13.79
CA ARG A 26 23.01 8.84 13.35
C ARG A 26 24.39 8.30 13.68
N LEU A 27 24.59 7.71 14.86
CA LEU A 27 25.86 7.10 15.27
C LEU A 27 26.18 5.82 14.48
N LYS A 28 25.15 5.00 14.16
CA LYS A 28 25.34 3.84 13.28
C LYS A 28 25.68 4.27 11.85
N LEU A 29 25.05 5.32 11.33
CA LEU A 29 25.35 5.87 10.01
C LEU A 29 26.72 6.57 9.97
N SER A 30 27.16 7.23 11.05
CA SER A 30 28.52 7.79 11.13
C SER A 30 29.61 6.73 11.25
N ARG A 31 29.26 5.51 11.68
CA ARG A 31 30.18 4.36 11.72
C ARG A 31 30.38 3.73 10.34
N LEU A 32 29.47 3.93 9.38
CA LEU A 32 29.83 3.77 7.99
C LEU A 32 30.75 4.93 7.61
N SER A 33 32.05 4.62 7.54
CA SER A 33 33.08 5.52 7.03
C SER A 33 32.58 6.21 5.75
N ARG A 34 32.28 7.50 5.85
CA ARG A 34 31.81 8.35 4.75
C ARG A 34 32.91 8.59 3.71
N THR A 35 34.12 8.10 3.97
CA THR A 35 35.31 8.32 3.15
C THR A 35 35.71 6.99 2.51
N HIS A 36 34.88 6.48 1.59
CA HIS A 36 35.42 5.63 0.54
C HIS A 36 36.20 6.56 -0.39
N LYS A 37 37.46 6.87 -0.04
CA LYS A 37 38.38 7.52 -0.99
C LYS A 37 38.59 6.49 -2.09
N THR A 38 38.01 6.74 -3.27
CA THR A 38 38.27 5.92 -4.45
C THR A 38 39.77 5.95 -4.69
N ILE A 39 40.43 4.81 -4.50
CA ILE A 39 41.87 4.65 -4.72
C ILE A 39 42.13 5.08 -6.16
N THR A 40 42.80 6.22 -6.33
CA THR A 40 43.11 6.75 -7.66
C THR A 40 44.43 6.14 -8.13
N ARG A 41 44.69 6.09 -9.44
CA ARG A 41 45.88 5.46 -10.04
C ARG A 41 47.23 5.94 -9.47
N GLY A 42 47.27 7.11 -8.82
CA GLY A 42 48.47 7.65 -8.16
C GLY A 42 48.59 7.37 -6.66
N ASP A 43 47.58 6.77 -6.01
CA ASP A 43 47.58 6.50 -4.56
C ASP A 43 48.33 5.20 -4.19
N VAL A 44 48.53 4.29 -5.15
CA VAL A 44 49.16 2.97 -4.95
C VAL A 44 50.03 2.59 -6.16
N PRO A 45 51.02 1.68 -6.00
CA PRO A 45 51.80 1.18 -7.13
C PRO A 45 50.91 0.59 -8.24
N ASP A 46 51.29 0.79 -9.51
CA ASP A 46 50.50 0.36 -10.68
C ASP A 46 50.13 -1.13 -10.65
N SER A 47 51.01 -2.00 -10.12
CA SER A 47 50.75 -3.43 -9.97
C SER A 47 49.60 -3.72 -9.01
N VAL A 48 49.52 -2.97 -7.90
CA VAL A 48 48.47 -3.07 -6.89
C VAL A 48 47.17 -2.49 -7.43
N HIS A 49 47.23 -1.32 -8.09
CA HIS A 49 46.05 -0.72 -8.72
C HIS A 49 45.40 -1.67 -9.74
N ARG A 50 46.22 -2.29 -10.60
CA ARG A 50 45.74 -3.26 -11.60
C ARG A 50 45.09 -4.47 -10.93
N PHE A 51 45.73 -5.06 -9.92
CA PHE A 51 45.17 -6.19 -9.18
C PHE A 51 43.83 -5.86 -8.52
N ILE A 52 43.72 -4.69 -7.87
CA ILE A 52 42.45 -4.22 -7.25
C ILE A 52 41.37 -4.06 -8.32
N THR A 53 41.70 -3.48 -9.48
CA THR A 53 40.74 -3.27 -10.57
C THR A 53 40.24 -4.61 -11.13
N GLU A 54 41.14 -5.57 -11.31
CA GLU A 54 40.81 -6.92 -11.80
C GLU A 54 39.91 -7.67 -10.81
N GLU A 55 40.25 -7.69 -9.52
CA GLU A 55 39.44 -8.36 -8.50
C GLU A 55 38.11 -7.64 -8.25
N TYR A 56 38.08 -6.31 -8.36
CA TYR A 56 36.83 -5.54 -8.33
C TYR A 56 35.92 -5.93 -9.50
N ALA A 57 36.43 -5.92 -10.73
CA ALA A 57 35.67 -6.31 -11.91
C ALA A 57 35.18 -7.76 -11.80
N ARG A 58 36.04 -8.67 -11.34
CA ARG A 58 35.69 -10.07 -11.07
C ARG A 58 34.57 -10.18 -10.04
N THR A 59 34.67 -9.44 -8.94
CA THR A 59 33.66 -9.45 -7.87
C THR A 59 32.32 -8.90 -8.37
N CYS A 60 32.33 -7.81 -9.13
CA CYS A 60 31.12 -7.26 -9.75
C CYS A 60 30.47 -8.25 -10.73
N LEU A 61 31.28 -8.96 -11.52
CA LEU A 61 30.79 -9.98 -12.45
C LEU A 61 30.19 -11.18 -11.72
N ILE A 62 30.88 -11.68 -10.68
CA ILE A 62 30.35 -12.75 -9.82
C ILE A 62 29.06 -12.31 -9.15
N ALA A 63 29.01 -11.10 -8.60
CA ALA A 63 27.81 -10.56 -7.96
C ALA A 63 26.64 -10.49 -8.95
N HIS A 64 26.87 -9.99 -10.16
CA HIS A 64 25.86 -9.93 -11.21
C HIS A 64 25.39 -11.33 -11.64
N GLN A 65 26.30 -12.28 -11.85
CA GLN A 65 25.96 -13.66 -12.20
C GLN A 65 25.26 -14.41 -11.06
N SER A 66 25.54 -14.05 -9.82
CA SER A 66 24.90 -14.64 -8.64
C SER A 66 23.51 -14.09 -8.35
N GLN A 67 23.07 -13.05 -9.06
CA GLN A 67 21.71 -12.53 -8.90
C GLN A 67 20.72 -13.61 -9.34
N PRO A 68 19.70 -13.93 -8.52
CA PRO A 68 18.72 -14.94 -8.89
C PRO A 68 17.87 -14.46 -10.07
N THR A 69 18.12 -15.01 -11.24
CA THR A 69 17.35 -14.70 -12.47
C THR A 69 16.02 -15.45 -12.54
N ASP A 70 15.91 -16.60 -11.87
CA ASP A 70 14.77 -17.52 -11.97
C ASP A 70 14.29 -18.01 -10.59
N ALA A 71 14.32 -17.12 -9.59
CA ALA A 71 13.81 -17.45 -8.26
C ALA A 71 12.29 -17.33 -8.23
N PHE A 72 11.59 -18.39 -8.67
CA PHE A 72 10.15 -18.50 -8.50
C PHE A 72 9.80 -18.83 -7.04
N HIS A 73 9.02 -17.94 -6.42
CA HIS A 73 8.40 -18.19 -5.12
C HIS A 73 6.89 -18.14 -5.29
N GLU A 74 6.19 -19.17 -4.82
CA GLU A 74 4.73 -19.20 -4.85
C GLU A 74 4.15 -17.99 -4.09
N GLY A 75 3.15 -17.33 -4.68
CA GLY A 75 2.54 -16.12 -4.10
C GLY A 75 3.32 -14.81 -4.28
N TRP A 76 4.48 -14.84 -4.94
CA TRP A 76 5.22 -13.65 -5.31
C TRP A 76 5.15 -13.42 -6.81
N GLY A 77 5.07 -12.15 -7.21
CA GLY A 77 5.19 -11.78 -8.61
C GLY A 77 6.57 -12.09 -9.18
N LYS A 78 6.60 -12.34 -10.48
CA LYS A 78 7.81 -12.65 -11.24
C LYS A 78 8.55 -11.36 -11.60
N LEU A 79 9.82 -11.47 -11.97
CA LEU A 79 10.57 -10.33 -12.52
C LEU A 79 9.83 -9.83 -13.78
N GLY A 80 9.57 -8.52 -13.86
CA GLY A 80 8.74 -7.92 -14.91
C GLY A 80 7.23 -7.86 -14.59
N GLN A 81 6.59 -9.00 -14.25
CA GLN A 81 5.15 -9.06 -13.94
C GLN A 81 4.90 -9.12 -12.42
N HIS A 82 4.36 -8.03 -11.87
CA HIS A 82 4.14 -7.85 -10.44
C HIS A 82 5.42 -7.96 -9.58
N GLU A 83 6.54 -7.46 -10.09
CA GLU A 83 7.85 -7.56 -9.41
C GLU A 83 7.83 -6.99 -7.99
N GLY A 84 8.30 -7.80 -7.03
CA GLY A 84 8.35 -7.41 -5.61
C GLY A 84 6.99 -7.36 -4.90
N VAL A 85 5.91 -7.77 -5.58
CA VAL A 85 4.57 -7.83 -4.98
C VAL A 85 4.36 -9.21 -4.38
N TYR A 86 4.01 -9.25 -3.09
CA TYR A 86 3.51 -10.44 -2.43
C TYR A 86 1.98 -10.45 -2.51
N PHE A 87 1.42 -11.37 -3.31
CA PHE A 87 0.02 -11.37 -3.73
C PHE A 87 -0.96 -11.38 -2.57
N ARG A 88 -0.76 -12.26 -1.58
CA ARG A 88 -1.63 -12.35 -0.41
C ARG A 88 -1.73 -11.01 0.33
N ARG A 89 -0.59 -10.36 0.57
CA ARG A 89 -0.57 -9.07 1.28
C ARG A 89 -1.20 -7.98 0.43
N ALA A 90 -0.85 -7.90 -0.85
CA ALA A 90 -1.39 -6.90 -1.75
C ALA A 90 -2.92 -6.99 -1.85
N LEU A 91 -3.49 -8.20 -1.93
CA LEU A 91 -4.93 -8.43 -1.87
C LEU A 91 -5.53 -7.94 -0.55
N LEU A 92 -4.95 -8.31 0.59
CA LEU A 92 -5.49 -7.91 1.90
C LEU A 92 -5.39 -6.39 2.14
N ASP A 93 -4.38 -5.73 1.58
CA ASP A 93 -4.20 -4.28 1.66
C ASP A 93 -5.27 -3.50 0.85
N THR A 94 -6.06 -4.17 0.00
CA THR A 94 -7.21 -3.54 -0.69
C THR A 94 -8.42 -3.33 0.21
N ILE A 95 -8.61 -4.19 1.22
CA ILE A 95 -9.77 -4.15 2.12
C ILE A 95 -9.95 -2.79 2.79
N PRO A 96 -8.92 -2.21 3.47
CA PRO A 96 -9.07 -0.90 4.11
C PRO A 96 -9.30 0.23 3.09
N LYS A 97 -8.81 0.09 1.85
CA LYS A 97 -9.02 1.09 0.79
C LYS A 97 -10.49 1.13 0.38
N ILE A 98 -11.08 -0.02 0.07
CA ILE A 98 -12.51 -0.13 -0.26
C ILE A 98 -13.36 0.34 0.92
N ASP A 99 -13.03 -0.06 2.14
CA ASP A 99 -13.76 0.34 3.34
C ASP A 99 -13.73 1.85 3.58
N SER A 100 -12.59 2.50 3.32
CA SER A 100 -12.50 3.96 3.41
C SER A 100 -13.38 4.68 2.40
N LEU A 101 -13.46 4.18 1.16
CA LEU A 101 -14.32 4.75 0.11
C LEU A 101 -15.81 4.48 0.40
N ALA A 102 -16.15 3.28 0.85
CA ALA A 102 -17.52 2.92 1.20
C ALA A 102 -18.07 3.82 2.32
N ARG A 103 -17.24 4.19 3.31
CA ARG A 103 -17.62 5.14 4.37
C ARG A 103 -17.85 6.57 3.87
N LEU A 104 -17.23 6.97 2.77
CA LEU A 104 -17.47 8.29 2.18
C LEU A 104 -18.86 8.34 1.51
N VAL A 105 -19.26 7.25 0.85
CA VAL A 105 -20.58 7.14 0.19
C VAL A 105 -21.67 6.86 1.23
N ILE A 106 -21.41 6.00 2.21
CA ILE A 106 -22.34 5.59 3.26
C ILE A 106 -21.72 5.91 4.63
N PRO A 107 -21.98 7.11 5.20
CA PRO A 107 -21.40 7.52 6.48
C PRO A 107 -21.73 6.59 7.66
N THR A 108 -22.86 5.88 7.58
CA THR A 108 -23.31 4.90 8.59
C THR A 108 -22.76 3.49 8.38
N HIS A 109 -21.76 3.32 7.50
CA HIS A 109 -21.17 2.01 7.22
C HIS A 109 -20.51 1.42 8.50
N PRO A 110 -20.79 0.14 8.84
CA PRO A 110 -20.24 -0.47 10.04
C PRO A 110 -18.71 -0.54 10.00
N ALA A 111 -18.08 -0.57 11.18
CA ALA A 111 -16.63 -0.76 11.28
C ALA A 111 -16.22 -2.16 10.80
N LEU A 112 -15.10 -2.23 10.07
CA LEU A 112 -14.51 -3.47 9.57
C LEU A 112 -14.18 -4.45 10.71
N LYS A 113 -14.68 -5.69 10.60
CA LYS A 113 -14.37 -6.77 11.54
C LYS A 113 -13.30 -7.71 10.93
N PRO A 114 -12.25 -8.09 11.68
CA PRO A 114 -11.11 -8.87 11.13
C PRO A 114 -11.49 -10.18 10.43
N HIS A 115 -12.53 -10.86 10.91
CA HIS A 115 -12.96 -12.18 10.40
C HIS A 115 -14.33 -12.16 9.71
N ALA A 116 -14.91 -10.99 9.49
CA ALA A 116 -16.15 -10.92 8.70
C ALA A 116 -15.84 -11.19 7.23
N ARG A 117 -16.75 -11.89 6.55
CA ARG A 117 -16.71 -12.02 5.09
C ARG A 117 -16.97 -10.67 4.43
N MET A 118 -16.28 -10.41 3.32
CA MET A 118 -16.38 -9.14 2.58
C MET A 118 -17.78 -8.97 2.02
N ILE A 119 -18.40 -10.04 1.53
CA ILE A 119 -19.78 -9.99 1.04
C ILE A 119 -20.78 -9.50 2.11
N HIS A 120 -20.58 -9.88 3.38
CA HIS A 120 -21.46 -9.45 4.46
C HIS A 120 -21.16 -8.03 4.95
N HIS A 121 -19.88 -7.67 4.98
CA HIS A 121 -19.43 -6.34 5.39
C HIS A 121 -19.91 -5.27 4.38
N PHE A 122 -19.75 -5.58 3.09
CA PHE A 122 -20.08 -4.71 1.97
C PHE A 122 -21.47 -4.97 1.38
N ARG A 123 -22.39 -5.61 2.13
CA ARG A 123 -23.74 -5.91 1.61
C ARG A 123 -24.49 -4.66 1.12
N PHE A 124 -24.22 -3.50 1.73
CA PHE A 124 -24.92 -2.25 1.45
C PHE A 124 -24.51 -1.62 0.13
N ILE A 125 -23.31 -1.94 -0.37
CA ILE A 125 -22.84 -1.48 -1.69
C ILE A 125 -23.23 -2.46 -2.80
N LEU A 126 -23.71 -3.67 -2.46
CA LEU A 126 -24.07 -4.70 -3.42
C LEU A 126 -25.08 -4.21 -4.49
N PRO A 127 -26.13 -3.42 -4.15
CA PRO A 127 -27.06 -2.90 -5.15
C PRO A 127 -26.44 -1.91 -6.16
N LEU A 128 -25.29 -1.32 -5.84
CA LEU A 128 -24.58 -0.39 -6.73
C LEU A 128 -23.72 -1.12 -7.77
N LEU A 129 -23.44 -2.41 -7.54
CA LEU A 129 -22.56 -3.20 -8.39
C LEU A 129 -23.39 -3.94 -9.43
N THR A 130 -23.01 -3.79 -10.70
CA THR A 130 -23.62 -4.55 -11.79
C THR A 130 -23.27 -6.03 -11.69
N SER A 131 -24.25 -6.89 -11.96
CA SER A 131 -24.01 -8.32 -12.12
C SER A 131 -23.42 -8.60 -13.50
N ASN A 132 -22.48 -9.54 -13.55
CA ASN A 132 -21.95 -10.09 -14.79
C ASN A 132 -22.94 -11.10 -15.42
N GLU A 133 -22.55 -11.70 -16.54
CA GLU A 133 -23.32 -12.74 -17.25
C GLU A 133 -23.69 -13.93 -16.35
N ASP A 134 -22.84 -14.25 -15.36
CA ASP A 134 -23.04 -15.32 -14.39
C ASP A 134 -23.94 -14.94 -13.19
N GLU A 135 -24.63 -13.80 -13.26
CA GLU A 135 -25.40 -13.18 -12.16
C GLU A 135 -24.57 -12.77 -10.92
N LEU A 136 -23.28 -13.09 -10.90
CA LEU A 136 -22.34 -12.72 -9.84
C LEU A 136 -21.86 -11.28 -10.00
N THR A 137 -21.77 -10.56 -8.88
CA THR A 137 -21.20 -9.22 -8.83
C THR A 137 -19.69 -9.26 -8.56
N PRO A 138 -18.93 -8.20 -8.89
CA PRO A 138 -17.51 -8.06 -8.51
C PRO A 138 -17.24 -8.35 -7.03
N LEU A 139 -18.19 -8.07 -6.13
CA LEU A 139 -18.05 -8.35 -4.71
C LEU A 139 -18.02 -9.85 -4.38
N HIS A 140 -18.66 -10.70 -5.18
CA HIS A 140 -18.62 -12.15 -5.01
C HIS A 140 -17.24 -12.72 -5.36
N TYR A 141 -16.68 -12.31 -6.50
CA TYR A 141 -15.31 -12.67 -6.89
C TYR A 141 -14.29 -12.13 -5.89
N TYR A 142 -14.47 -10.89 -5.43
CA TYR A 142 -13.60 -10.32 -4.41
C TYR A 142 -13.69 -11.08 -3.07
N ASP A 143 -14.90 -11.45 -2.60
CA ASP A 143 -15.04 -12.22 -1.36
C ASP A 143 -14.34 -13.58 -1.45
N SER A 144 -14.51 -14.31 -2.56
CA SER A 144 -13.90 -15.63 -2.73
C SER A 144 -12.37 -15.57 -2.69
N ILE A 145 -11.76 -14.63 -3.41
CA ILE A 145 -10.31 -14.42 -3.42
C ILE A 145 -9.79 -13.98 -2.05
N ILE A 146 -10.50 -13.09 -1.35
CA ILE A 146 -10.09 -12.66 0.00
C ILE A 146 -10.21 -13.80 1.01
N GLN A 147 -11.22 -14.68 0.91
CA GLN A 147 -11.28 -15.87 1.76
C GLN A 147 -10.12 -16.81 1.49
N LEU A 148 -9.75 -17.03 0.23
CA LEU A 148 -8.55 -17.79 -0.12
C LEU A 148 -7.31 -17.15 0.51
N ALA A 149 -7.11 -15.86 0.33
CA ALA A 149 -5.96 -15.15 0.89
C ALA A 149 -5.90 -15.17 2.43
N ARG A 150 -7.04 -15.25 3.12
CA ARG A 150 -7.09 -15.27 4.59
C ARG A 150 -6.94 -16.66 5.20
N ILE A 151 -7.58 -17.66 4.59
CA ILE A 151 -7.80 -18.97 5.23
C ILE A 151 -6.95 -20.06 4.57
N SER A 152 -6.66 -19.94 3.28
CA SER A 152 -5.95 -20.99 2.55
C SER A 152 -4.50 -21.14 3.03
N HIS A 153 -4.07 -22.40 3.11
CA HIS A 153 -2.67 -22.78 3.35
C HIS A 153 -1.79 -22.56 2.12
N ARG A 154 -2.34 -22.68 0.91
CA ARG A 154 -1.61 -22.39 -0.34
C ARG A 154 -1.59 -20.90 -0.62
N GLU A 155 -0.59 -20.43 -1.35
CA GLU A 155 -0.53 -19.04 -1.79
C GLU A 155 -1.47 -18.79 -2.98
N PRO A 156 -2.01 -17.56 -3.14
CA PRO A 156 -2.80 -17.21 -4.32
C PRO A 156 -1.97 -17.35 -5.59
N THR A 157 -2.58 -17.87 -6.66
CA THR A 157 -1.95 -17.86 -7.98
C THR A 157 -1.96 -16.46 -8.58
N GLU A 158 -1.20 -16.27 -9.66
CA GLU A 158 -1.16 -15.01 -10.42
C GLU A 158 -2.54 -14.66 -11.00
N GLU A 159 -3.25 -15.63 -11.57
CA GLU A 159 -4.61 -15.45 -12.10
C GLU A 159 -5.62 -15.08 -10.98
N GLU A 160 -5.53 -15.75 -9.82
CA GLU A 160 -6.37 -15.44 -8.66
C GLU A 160 -6.09 -14.03 -8.11
N PHE A 161 -4.81 -13.65 -8.11
CA PHE A 161 -4.37 -12.32 -7.72
C PHE A 161 -4.92 -11.25 -8.66
N GLU A 162 -4.76 -11.42 -9.97
CA GLU A 162 -5.25 -10.50 -10.99
C GLU A 162 -6.78 -10.34 -10.91
N LEU A 163 -7.51 -11.45 -10.81
CA LEU A 163 -8.97 -11.43 -10.65
C LEU A 163 -9.40 -10.66 -9.38
N GLY A 164 -8.69 -10.89 -8.27
CA GLY A 164 -8.97 -10.21 -7.00
C GLY A 164 -8.70 -8.71 -7.05
N ILE A 165 -7.59 -8.30 -7.66
CA ILE A 165 -7.23 -6.88 -7.85
C ILE A 165 -8.21 -6.21 -8.80
N GLN A 166 -8.53 -6.82 -9.94
CA GLN A 166 -9.49 -6.28 -10.89
C GLN A 166 -10.87 -6.09 -10.24
N SER A 167 -11.35 -7.09 -9.50
CA SER A 167 -12.62 -6.99 -8.77
C SER A 167 -12.60 -5.86 -7.74
N ALA A 168 -11.49 -5.71 -7.01
CA ALA A 168 -11.31 -4.62 -6.05
C ALA A 168 -11.33 -3.24 -6.74
N GLU A 169 -10.63 -3.10 -7.87
CA GLU A 169 -10.57 -1.88 -8.67
C GLU A 169 -11.95 -1.50 -9.21
N THR A 170 -12.71 -2.45 -9.75
CA THR A 170 -14.09 -2.21 -10.19
C THR A 170 -14.97 -1.69 -9.04
N ILE A 171 -14.88 -2.31 -7.85
CA ILE A 171 -15.64 -1.85 -6.69
C ILE A 171 -15.22 -0.41 -6.29
N MET A 172 -13.92 -0.14 -6.26
CA MET A 172 -13.40 1.20 -5.93
C MET A 172 -13.83 2.24 -6.96
N GLN A 173 -13.86 1.88 -8.25
CA GLN A 173 -14.31 2.74 -9.33
C GLN A 173 -15.79 3.12 -9.16
N VAL A 174 -16.68 2.13 -9.00
CA VAL A 174 -18.12 2.37 -8.79
C VAL A 174 -18.35 3.27 -7.57
N LEU A 175 -17.66 3.04 -6.46
CA LEU A 175 -17.79 3.88 -5.27
C LEU A 175 -17.29 5.31 -5.50
N ASN A 176 -16.24 5.50 -6.29
CA ASN A 176 -15.76 6.83 -6.65
C ASN A 176 -16.72 7.55 -7.59
N GLU A 177 -17.31 6.85 -8.56
CA GLU A 177 -18.34 7.39 -9.45
C GLU A 177 -19.56 7.86 -8.64
N CYS A 178 -20.11 7.02 -7.76
CA CYS A 178 -21.20 7.43 -6.86
C CYS A 178 -20.83 8.65 -6.00
N ARG A 179 -19.58 8.73 -5.52
CA ARG A 179 -19.12 9.88 -4.75
C ARG A 179 -19.07 11.16 -5.60
N LEU A 180 -18.64 11.07 -6.85
CA LEU A 180 -18.58 12.23 -7.75
C LEU A 180 -19.99 12.72 -8.10
N GLU A 181 -20.90 11.82 -8.42
CA GLU A 181 -22.32 12.14 -8.67
C GLU A 181 -22.94 12.88 -7.48
N MET A 182 -22.72 12.40 -6.24
CA MET A 182 -23.21 13.08 -5.03
C MET A 182 -22.65 14.50 -4.85
N LEU A 183 -21.40 14.74 -5.28
CA LEU A 183 -20.78 16.07 -5.20
C LEU A 183 -21.34 17.00 -6.27
N GLU A 184 -21.58 16.51 -7.48
CA GLU A 184 -22.18 17.28 -8.58
C GLU A 184 -23.63 17.66 -8.25
N ASP A 185 -24.42 16.74 -7.71
CA ASP A 185 -25.80 17.02 -7.26
C ASP A 185 -25.84 18.08 -6.16
N SER A 186 -24.87 18.06 -5.24
CA SER A 186 -24.77 19.07 -4.18
C SER A 186 -24.44 20.46 -4.73
N LEU A 187 -23.59 20.53 -5.77
CA LEU A 187 -23.20 21.80 -6.42
C LEU A 187 -24.33 22.38 -7.27
N THR A 188 -25.06 21.53 -7.99
CA THR A 188 -26.20 21.98 -8.82
C THR A 188 -27.35 22.51 -7.97
N GLN A 189 -27.65 21.88 -6.83
CA GLN A 189 -28.62 22.40 -5.87
C GLN A 189 -28.19 23.77 -5.31
N LEU A 190 -26.93 23.95 -4.92
CA LEU A 190 -26.43 25.23 -4.41
C LEU A 190 -26.55 26.36 -5.45
N ASN A 191 -26.24 26.09 -6.72
CA ASN A 191 -26.38 27.07 -7.78
C ASN A 191 -27.86 27.44 -8.03
N GLN A 192 -28.77 26.47 -8.04
CA GLN A 192 -30.21 26.75 -8.18
C GLN A 192 -30.76 27.63 -7.05
N PHE A 193 -30.39 27.35 -5.80
CA PHE A 193 -30.78 28.20 -4.67
C PHE A 193 -30.23 29.62 -4.79
N SER A 194 -29.02 29.78 -5.33
CA SER A 194 -28.43 31.11 -5.53
C SER A 194 -29.13 31.92 -6.63
N GLU A 195 -29.60 31.27 -7.69
CA GLU A 195 -30.31 31.92 -8.81
C GLU A 195 -31.75 32.29 -8.43
N GLU A 196 -32.47 31.43 -7.70
CA GLU A 196 -33.81 31.77 -7.18
C GLU A 196 -33.78 32.92 -6.16
N SER A 197 -32.73 33.01 -5.35
CA SER A 197 -32.57 34.10 -4.37
C SER A 197 -32.34 35.46 -5.03
N ILE A 198 -31.77 35.50 -6.23
CA ILE A 198 -31.59 36.74 -7.01
C ILE A 198 -32.91 37.20 -7.61
N HIS A 199 -33.79 36.26 -8.00
CA HIS A 199 -35.06 36.57 -8.64
C HIS A 199 -36.17 37.04 -7.68
N ILE A 200 -36.06 36.78 -6.38
CA ILE A 200 -37.05 37.21 -5.37
C ILE A 200 -36.84 38.67 -4.92
N HIS A 201 -35.72 39.32 -5.31
CA HIS A 201 -35.36 40.67 -4.90
C HIS A 201 -35.44 41.76 -5.99
N THR A 202 -36.12 41.49 -7.11
CA THR A 202 -36.48 42.48 -8.16
C THR A 202 -37.98 42.55 -8.35
#